data_AF-A0A7J2K8B2-F1
#
_entry.id   AF-A0A7J2K8B2-F1
#
_cell.length_a   1.000
_cell.length_b   1.000
_cell.length_c   1.000
_cell.angle_alpha   90.00
_cell.angle_beta   90.00
_cell.angle_gamma   90.00
#
_symmetry.space_group_name_H-M   'P 1'
#
loop_
_entity.id
_entity.type
_entity.pdbx_description
1 polymer ?
#
loop_
_entity_poly.entity_id
_entity_poly.type
_entity_poly.pdbx_seq_one_letter_code
_entity_poly.pdbx_strand_id
1 'polypeptide(L)'
;MKRKYLVLVEAYFQPNILEKLVGFLRRRNYEYRRLTFTKISDEHAVIIFEVSCNDYELEQLMKNYQGFPEVIKVEFCKTLEDVSALELSEEVVHLSKNIL
;
A
#
# COMPACT_ATOMS: atom_id res chain seq x y z
N MET A 1 -9.95 15.75 -8.99
CA MET A 1 -9.38 14.92 -10.08
C MET A 1 -8.76 13.70 -9.43
N LYS A 2 -8.93 12.49 -9.99
CA LYS A 2 -8.28 11.29 -9.45
C LYS A 2 -6.85 11.20 -9.99
N ARG A 3 -5.93 10.78 -9.14
CA ARG A 3 -4.53 10.46 -9.45
C ARG A 3 -4.23 9.04 -9.00
N LYS A 4 -3.09 8.51 -9.43
CA LYS A 4 -2.58 7.22 -8.97
C LYS A 4 -1.50 7.43 -7.91
N TYR A 5 -1.62 6.77 -6.77
CA TYR A 5 -0.67 6.87 -5.66
C TYR A 5 -0.10 5.50 -5.32
N LEU A 6 1.18 5.47 -4.96
CA LEU A 6 1.79 4.33 -4.28
C LEU A 6 1.61 4.45 -2.78
N VAL A 7 0.99 3.42 -2.20
CA VAL A 7 0.78 3.29 -0.76
C VAL A 7 1.50 2.03 -0.28
N LEU A 8 2.43 2.23 0.65
CA LEU A 8 3.13 1.16 1.36
C LEU A 8 2.46 0.93 2.71
N VAL A 9 2.23 -0.33 3.04
CA VAL A 9 1.69 -0.77 4.33
C VAL A 9 2.66 -1.78 4.92
N GLU A 10 3.20 -1.48 6.09
CA GLU A 10 3.88 -2.44 6.95
C GLU A 10 2.91 -2.94 8.01
N ALA A 11 2.82 -4.25 8.17
CA ALA A 11 1.89 -4.89 9.09
C ALA A 11 2.48 -6.13 9.73
N TYR A 12 1.98 -6.48 10.91
CA TYR A 12 2.20 -7.79 11.49
C TYR A 12 1.63 -8.87 10.56
N PHE A 13 2.44 -9.89 10.27
CA PHE A 13 2.05 -10.98 9.40
C PHE A 13 0.96 -11.82 10.07
N GLN A 14 -0.24 -11.76 9.49
CA GLN A 14 -1.33 -12.67 9.79
C GLN A 14 -1.78 -13.35 8.49
N PRO A 15 -2.27 -14.60 8.54
CA PRO A 15 -2.70 -15.32 7.34
C PRO A 15 -3.71 -14.57 6.46
N ASN A 16 -4.49 -13.66 7.04
CA ASN A 16 -5.56 -12.90 6.38
C ASN A 16 -5.28 -11.39 6.23
N ILE A 17 -4.07 -10.90 6.56
CA ILE A 17 -3.79 -9.45 6.54
C ILE A 17 -4.03 -8.83 5.16
N LEU A 18 -3.63 -9.53 4.10
CA LEU A 18 -3.85 -9.10 2.73
C LEU A 18 -5.33 -9.00 2.39
N GLU A 19 -6.12 -10.02 2.76
CA GLU A 19 -7.56 -10.05 2.51
C GLU A 19 -8.27 -8.91 3.28
N LYS A 20 -7.82 -8.61 4.50
CA LYS A 20 -8.36 -7.51 5.31
C LYS A 20 -8.16 -6.15 4.65
N LEU A 21 -6.93 -5.85 4.22
CA LEU A 21 -6.58 -4.59 3.54
C LEU A 21 -7.30 -4.47 2.19
N VAL A 22 -7.22 -5.49 1.35
CA VAL A 22 -7.89 -5.52 0.04
C VAL A 22 -9.42 -5.44 0.19
N GLY A 23 -9.98 -6.16 1.16
CA GLY A 23 -11.41 -6.13 1.46
C GLY A 23 -11.90 -4.75 1.87
N PHE A 24 -11.08 -3.97 2.60
CA PHE A 24 -11.41 -2.58 2.90
C PHE A 24 -11.50 -1.73 1.63
N LEU A 25 -10.49 -1.79 0.75
CA LEU A 25 -10.47 -1.04 -0.52
C LEU A 25 -11.71 -1.36 -1.36
N ARG A 26 -12.04 -2.65 -1.49
CA ARG A 26 -13.24 -3.11 -2.21
C ARG A 26 -14.53 -2.56 -1.61
N ARG A 27 -14.72 -2.66 -0.29
CA ARG A 27 -15.94 -2.16 0.40
C ARG A 27 -16.13 -0.65 0.28
N ARG A 28 -15.03 0.09 0.15
CA ARG A 28 -15.03 1.55 0.01
C ARG A 28 -14.94 2.02 -1.46
N ASN A 29 -15.02 1.10 -2.43
CA ASN A 29 -14.96 1.37 -3.86
C ASN A 29 -13.70 2.13 -4.31
N TYR A 30 -12.56 1.88 -3.65
CA TYR A 30 -11.27 2.33 -4.19
C TYR A 30 -10.93 1.55 -5.44
N GLU A 31 -10.44 2.25 -6.46
CA GLU A 31 -9.77 1.62 -7.59
C GLU A 31 -8.33 1.34 -7.17
N TYR A 32 -7.88 0.09 -7.26
CA TYR A 32 -6.55 -0.29 -6.82
C TYR A 32 -5.98 -1.44 -7.65
N ARG A 33 -4.65 -1.49 -7.68
CA ARG A 33 -3.87 -2.63 -8.17
C ARG A 33 -2.86 -3.01 -7.09
N ARG A 34 -2.85 -4.29 -6.70
CA ARG A 34 -1.79 -4.80 -5.82
C ARG A 34 -0.51 -4.95 -6.64
N LEU A 35 0.58 -4.36 -6.15
CA LEU A 35 1.88 -4.44 -6.81
C LEU A 35 2.76 -5.51 -6.16
N THR A 36 2.80 -5.57 -4.84
CA THR A 36 3.68 -6.52 -4.12
C THR A 36 3.12 -6.89 -2.75
N PHE A 37 3.41 -8.13 -2.34
CA PHE A 37 3.24 -8.63 -0.99
C PHE A 37 4.51 -9.40 -0.63
N THR A 38 5.26 -8.90 0.34
CA THR A 38 6.53 -9.48 0.77
C THR A 38 6.47 -9.76 2.26
N LYS A 39 6.64 -11.02 2.64
CA LYS A 39 6.89 -11.40 4.03
C LYS A 39 8.36 -11.09 4.34
N ILE A 40 8.60 -10.20 5.30
CA ILE A 40 9.96 -9.74 5.67
C ILE A 40 10.52 -10.63 6.78
N SER A 41 9.67 -11.03 7.73
CA SER A 41 10.01 -11.97 8.80
C SER A 41 8.79 -12.85 9.10
N ASP A 42 8.91 -13.78 10.05
CA ASP A 42 7.77 -14.56 10.53
C ASP A 42 6.66 -13.71 11.15
N GLU A 43 6.99 -12.50 11.55
CA GLU A 43 6.09 -11.59 12.25
C GLU A 43 5.69 -10.38 11.41
N HIS A 44 6.39 -10.05 10.32
CA HIS A 44 6.19 -8.79 9.56
C HIS A 44 5.99 -9.03 8.07
N ALA A 45 5.11 -8.24 7.46
CA ALA A 45 4.88 -8.21 6.03
C ALA A 45 4.73 -6.77 5.52
N VAL A 46 5.17 -6.57 4.28
CA VAL A 46 5.01 -5.31 3.55
C VAL A 46 4.15 -5.53 2.33
N ILE A 47 3.20 -4.61 2.14
CA ILE A 47 2.24 -4.63 1.06
C ILE A 47 2.29 -3.28 0.35
N ILE A 48 2.42 -3.31 -0.98
CA ILE A 48 2.42 -2.11 -1.80
C ILE A 48 1.21 -2.13 -2.74
N PHE A 49 0.43 -1.07 -2.66
CA PHE A 49 -0.74 -0.82 -3.51
C PHE A 49 -0.50 0.38 -4.42
N GLU A 50 -0.90 0.26 -5.68
CA GLU A 50 -1.29 1.39 -6.50
C GLU A 50 -2.78 1.66 -6.23
N VAL A 51 -3.13 2.89 -5.86
CA VAL A 51 -4.52 3.29 -5.59
C VAL A 51 -4.86 4.52 -6.43
N SER A 52 -5.98 4.48 -7.15
CA SER A 52 -6.51 5.64 -7.87
C SER A 52 -7.61 6.33 -7.08
N CYS A 53 -7.30 7.52 -6.59
CA CYS A 53 -8.20 8.33 -5.74
C CYS A 53 -7.85 9.82 -5.85
N ASN A 54 -8.57 10.69 -5.13
CA ASN A 54 -8.15 12.08 -4.93
C ASN A 54 -7.39 12.27 -3.60
N ASP A 55 -6.78 13.43 -3.37
CA ASP A 55 -5.96 13.71 -2.18
C ASP A 55 -6.73 13.51 -0.86
N TYR A 56 -8.02 13.89 -0.81
CA TYR A 56 -8.87 13.70 0.36
C TYR A 56 -9.13 12.21 0.63
N GLU A 57 -9.46 11.44 -0.41
CA GLU A 57 -9.64 9.99 -0.31
C GLU A 57 -8.34 9.29 0.11
N LEU A 58 -7.18 9.73 -0.40
CA LEU A 58 -5.88 9.22 0.03
C LEU A 58 -5.66 9.47 1.53
N GLU A 59 -5.88 10.69 2.01
CA GLU A 59 -5.74 11.02 3.44
C GLU A 59 -6.66 10.15 4.31
N GLN A 60 -7.90 9.94 3.87
CA GLN A 60 -8.84 9.04 4.56
C GLN A 60 -8.35 7.59 4.54
N LEU A 61 -7.82 7.10 3.41
CA LEU A 61 -7.26 5.76 3.32
C LEU A 61 -6.11 5.56 4.32
N MET A 62 -5.17 6.50 4.36
CA MET A 62 -4.02 6.49 5.28
C MET A 62 -4.48 6.40 6.74
N LYS A 63 -5.41 7.27 7.15
CA LYS A 63 -5.98 7.28 8.51
C LYS A 63 -6.70 5.97 8.84
N ASN A 64 -7.48 5.43 7.90
CA ASN A 64 -8.22 4.19 8.13
C ASN A 64 -7.29 2.98 8.28
N TYR A 65 -6.24 2.89 7.46
CA TYR A 65 -5.26 1.81 7.56
C TYR A 65 -4.43 1.90 8.84
N GLN A 66 -4.00 3.10 9.25
CA GLN A 66 -3.34 3.29 10.55
C GLN A 66 -4.22 2.88 11.73
N GLY A 67 -5.55 2.88 11.58
CA GLY A 67 -6.49 2.40 12.59
C GLY A 67 -6.59 0.88 12.70
N PHE A 68 -5.95 0.10 11.82
CA PHE A 68 -5.96 -1.36 11.93
C PHE A 68 -4.88 -1.81 12.93
N PRO A 69 -5.22 -2.66 13.92
CA PRO A 69 -4.27 -3.05 14.97
C PRO A 69 -3.08 -3.86 14.43
N GLU A 70 -3.24 -4.50 13.27
CA GLU A 70 -2.17 -5.26 12.63
C GLU A 70 -1.24 -4.35 11.81
N VAL A 71 -1.63 -3.12 11.50
CA VAL A 71 -0.84 -2.19 10.70
C VAL A 71 0.14 -1.46 11.62
N ILE A 72 1.43 -1.62 11.32
CA ILE A 72 2.53 -0.97 12.04
C ILE A 72 2.75 0.42 11.46
N LYS A 73 2.75 0.51 10.13
CA LYS A 73 3.08 1.73 9.40
C LYS A 73 2.32 1.80 8.08
N VAL A 74 1.93 3.01 7.69
CA VAL A 74 1.41 3.29 6.35
C VAL A 74 2.13 4.52 5.82
N GLU A 75 2.66 4.44 4.61
CA GLU A 75 3.34 5.54 3.94
C GLU A 75 2.79 5.78 2.55
N PHE A 76 2.59 7.07 2.25
CA PHE A 76 2.46 7.52 0.88
C PHE A 76 3.87 7.68 0.31
N CYS A 77 4.18 6.93 -0.75
CA CYS A 77 5.50 6.98 -1.35
C CYS A 77 5.59 8.10 -2.39
N LYS A 78 4.70 8.09 -3.40
CA LYS A 78 4.66 9.09 -4.48
C LYS A 78 3.43 8.95 -5.39
N THR A 79 3.17 9.98 -6.19
CA THR A 79 2.24 9.96 -7.32
C THR A 79 2.85 9.22 -8.51
N LEU A 80 2.03 8.45 -9.24
CA LEU A 80 2.45 7.67 -10.41
C LEU A 80 2.21 8.38 -11.74
N GLU A 81 1.64 9.58 -11.71
CA GLU A 81 1.57 10.45 -12.90
C GLU A 81 2.97 10.92 -13.33
N ASP A 82 3.96 10.83 -12.43
CA ASP A 82 5.34 11.27 -12.65
C ASP A 82 6.31 10.14 -13.06
N VAL A 83 5.82 8.91 -13.28
CA VAL A 83 6.67 7.71 -13.28
C VAL A 83 6.30 6.73 -14.39
N SER A 84 7.28 6.32 -15.18
CA SER A 84 7.11 5.25 -16.17
C SER A 84 6.92 3.87 -15.50
N ALA A 85 6.21 2.95 -16.16
CA ALA A 85 5.96 1.61 -15.59
C ALA A 85 7.23 0.80 -15.24
N LEU A 86 8.37 1.13 -15.85
CA LEU A 86 9.68 0.53 -15.55
C LEU A 86 10.25 1.02 -14.21
N GLU A 87 10.23 2.33 -13.97
CA GLU A 87 10.69 2.95 -12.71
C GLU A 87 9.84 2.50 -11.51
N LEU A 88 8.56 2.22 -11.75
CA LEU A 88 7.63 1.62 -10.78
C LEU A 88 8.13 0.26 -10.26
N SER A 89 8.66 -0.58 -11.15
CA SER A 89 9.16 -1.91 -10.77
C SER A 89 10.49 -1.83 -10.00
N GLU A 90 11.38 -0.93 -10.39
CA GLU A 90 12.64 -0.68 -9.70
C GLU A 90 12.41 -0.05 -8.32
N GLU A 91 11.43 0.85 -8.19
CA GLU A 91 11.13 1.49 -6.94
C GLU A 91 10.42 0.58 -5.94
N VAL A 92 9.54 -0.30 -6.41
CA VAL A 92 8.99 -1.39 -5.59
C VAL A 92 10.13 -2.27 -5.04
N VAL A 93 11.13 -2.59 -5.88
CA VAL A 93 12.33 -3.32 -5.44
C VAL A 93 13.15 -2.50 -4.44
N HIS A 94 13.35 -1.20 -4.67
CA HIS A 94 14.11 -0.34 -3.77
C HIS A 94 13.44 -0.19 -2.40
N LEU A 95 12.13 0.10 -2.39
CA LEU A 95 11.33 0.17 -1.17
C LEU A 95 11.36 -1.17 -0.42
N SER A 96 11.29 -2.30 -1.12
CA SER A 96 11.39 -3.62 -0.46
C SER A 96 12.77 -3.91 0.15
N LYS A 97 13.85 -3.31 -0.37
CA LYS A 97 15.23 -3.51 0.12
C LYS A 97 15.60 -2.62 1.30
N ASN A 98 14.96 -1.46 1.46
CA ASN A 98 15.20 -0.52 2.56
C ASN A 98 14.42 -0.85 3.85
N ILE A 99 13.69 -1.97 3.88
CA ILE A 99 12.92 -2.44 5.04
C ILE A 99 13.69 -3.57 5.75
N LEU A 100 15.02 -3.48 5.78
CA LEU A 100 15.93 -4.36 6.51
C LEU A 100 16.63 -3.58 7.63
#